data_AF-A0A3A0DGM9-F1
#
_entry.id   AF-A0A3A0DGM9-F1
#
_cell.length_a   1.000
_cell.length_b   1.000
_cell.length_c   1.000
_cell.angle_alpha   90.00
_cell.angle_beta   90.00
_cell.angle_gamma   90.00
#
_symmetry.space_group_name_H-M   'P 1'
#
loop_
_entity.id
_entity.type
_entity.pdbx_description
1 polymer ?
#
loop_
_entity_poly.entity_id
_entity_poly.type
_entity_poly.pdbx_seq_one_letter_code
_entity_poly.pdbx_strand_id
1 'polypeptide(L)'
;MSKRKFDIKIIREQFDENDIETIDIVRAEYVTEYKIHLVFSDGRSHTVDFEPFLRNAKNPAATQYLDMQKFKQFRLAYGNLDWNDYEMCFAIEDLYNNDIEVELSAKDKRTLEKMSQQLLH
;
A
#
# COMPACT_ATOMS: atom_id res chain seq x y z
N MET A 1 -15.67 11.32 -47.03
CA MET A 1 -15.78 10.63 -45.73
C MET A 1 -15.21 9.23 -45.87
N SER A 2 -14.02 8.97 -45.33
CA SER A 2 -13.46 7.62 -45.21
C SER A 2 -12.85 7.52 -43.82
N LYS A 3 -13.51 6.78 -42.93
CA LYS A 3 -12.94 6.41 -41.63
C LYS A 3 -12.38 5.00 -41.80
N ARG A 4 -11.06 4.90 -41.85
CA ARG A 4 -10.33 3.63 -41.82
C ARG A 4 -10.66 2.92 -40.51
N LYS A 5 -11.25 1.72 -40.59
CA LYS A 5 -11.24 0.75 -39.50
C LYS A 5 -9.81 0.24 -39.39
N PHE A 6 -9.17 0.51 -38.26
CA PHE A 6 -7.94 -0.19 -37.88
C PHE A 6 -8.37 -1.41 -37.07
N ASP A 7 -8.33 -2.58 -37.70
CA ASP A 7 -8.48 -3.85 -37.01
C ASP A 7 -7.20 -4.12 -36.22
N ILE A 8 -7.20 -3.79 -34.92
CA ILE A 8 -6.14 -4.21 -34.01
C ILE A 8 -6.42 -5.66 -33.64
N LYS A 9 -5.94 -6.57 -34.49
CA LYS A 9 -5.91 -8.02 -34.26
C LYS A 9 -4.52 -8.41 -33.76
N ILE A 10 -4.12 -7.98 -32.56
CA ILE A 10 -2.81 -8.31 -32.00
C ILE A 10 -2.95 -8.58 -30.48
N ILE A 11 -2.73 -9.87 -30.15
CA ILE A 11 -2.43 -10.48 -28.83
C ILE A 11 -3.59 -10.54 -27.82
N ARG A 12 -4.41 -11.60 -27.91
CA ARG A 12 -5.26 -12.06 -26.78
C ARG A 12 -5.27 -13.58 -26.59
N GLU A 13 -4.39 -14.33 -27.25
CA GLU A 13 -4.43 -15.80 -27.27
C GLU A 13 -3.32 -16.47 -26.45
N GLN A 14 -2.62 -15.75 -25.58
CA GLN A 14 -1.64 -16.35 -24.65
C GLN A 14 -1.65 -15.62 -23.30
N PHE A 15 -2.75 -15.72 -22.56
CA PHE A 15 -2.73 -15.55 -21.12
C PHE A 15 -3.28 -16.84 -20.53
N ASP A 16 -2.41 -17.57 -19.82
CA ASP A 16 -2.65 -18.86 -19.19
C ASP A 16 -3.80 -18.72 -18.18
N GLU A 17 -4.76 -19.65 -18.17
CA GLU A 17 -5.98 -19.66 -17.34
C GLU A 17 -5.69 -20.01 -15.86
N ASN A 18 -4.67 -19.40 -15.28
CA ASN A 18 -4.60 -19.20 -13.84
C ASN A 18 -4.74 -17.71 -13.61
N ASP A 19 -5.98 -17.21 -13.67
CA ASP A 19 -6.32 -15.91 -13.11
C ASP A 19 -5.90 -15.96 -11.63
N ILE A 20 -4.71 -15.45 -11.33
CA ILE A 20 -4.36 -15.07 -9.98
C ILE A 20 -5.36 -13.96 -9.68
N GLU A 21 -6.43 -14.27 -8.95
CA GLU A 21 -7.39 -13.26 -8.50
C GLU A 21 -6.60 -12.18 -7.76
N THR A 22 -6.41 -11.06 -8.44
CA THR A 22 -5.61 -9.96 -7.92
C THR A 22 -6.51 -9.21 -6.96
N ILE A 23 -6.08 -9.11 -5.70
CA ILE A 23 -6.76 -8.28 -4.72
C ILE A 23 -6.46 -6.81 -5.05
N ASP A 24 -7.50 -6.01 -5.15
CA ASP A 24 -7.44 -4.57 -5.39
C ASP A 24 -8.14 -3.81 -4.26
N ILE A 25 -7.74 -2.56 -3.99
CA ILE A 25 -8.49 -1.63 -3.15
C ILE A 25 -9.53 -0.93 -4.03
N VAL A 26 -10.81 -1.17 -3.74
CA VAL A 26 -11.95 -0.61 -4.49
C VAL A 26 -12.53 0.65 -3.84
N ARG A 27 -12.26 0.87 -2.55
CA ARG A 27 -12.68 2.09 -1.83
C ARG A 27 -11.69 2.39 -0.71
N ALA A 28 -11.39 3.68 -0.53
CA ALA A 28 -10.56 4.19 0.55
C ALA A 28 -11.19 5.45 1.12
N GLU A 29 -11.37 5.51 2.44
CA GLU A 29 -12.04 6.63 3.12
C GLU A 29 -11.24 7.11 4.31
N TYR A 30 -11.05 8.42 4.39
CA TYR A 30 -10.46 9.03 5.57
C TYR A 30 -11.40 8.86 6.76
N VAL A 31 -10.89 8.34 7.89
CA VAL A 31 -11.68 8.18 9.11
C VAL A 31 -11.35 9.29 10.10
N THR A 32 -10.13 9.28 10.63
CA THR A 32 -9.62 10.24 11.62
C THR A 32 -8.12 10.10 11.72
N GLU A 33 -7.42 11.13 12.20
CA GLU A 33 -5.96 11.10 12.40
C GLU A 33 -5.24 10.49 11.19
N TYR A 34 -4.43 9.44 11.39
CA TYR A 34 -3.74 8.73 10.32
C TYR A 34 -4.44 7.42 9.93
N LYS A 35 -5.77 7.37 10.04
CA LYS A 35 -6.56 6.16 9.79
C LYS A 35 -7.38 6.26 8.52
N ILE A 36 -7.27 5.23 7.68
CA ILE A 36 -8.02 5.10 6.43
C ILE A 36 -8.75 3.75 6.44
N HIS A 37 -10.05 3.79 6.16
CA HIS A 37 -10.86 2.60 5.95
C HIS A 37 -10.71 2.12 4.51
N LEU A 38 -10.28 0.87 4.33
CA LEU A 38 -10.06 0.25 3.03
C LEU A 38 -11.10 -0.85 2.78
N VAL A 39 -11.62 -0.90 1.55
CA VAL A 39 -12.46 -2.00 1.06
C VAL A 39 -11.75 -2.64 -0.12
N PHE A 40 -11.64 -3.96 -0.09
CA PHE A 40 -10.95 -4.76 -1.09
C PHE A 40 -11.93 -5.42 -2.07
N SER A 41 -11.45 -5.84 -3.23
CA SER A 41 -12.24 -6.44 -4.31
C SER A 41 -12.95 -7.75 -3.90
N ASP A 42 -12.42 -8.47 -2.91
CA ASP A 42 -13.03 -9.68 -2.31
C ASP A 42 -14.13 -9.36 -1.28
N GLY A 43 -14.41 -8.08 -1.02
CA GLY A 43 -15.38 -7.62 -0.03
C GLY A 43 -14.85 -7.51 1.39
N ARG A 44 -13.58 -7.88 1.66
CA ARG A 44 -12.95 -7.62 2.96
C ARG A 44 -12.79 -6.11 3.16
N SER A 45 -12.84 -5.69 4.42
CA SER A 45 -12.53 -4.30 4.78
C SER A 45 -11.96 -4.21 6.19
N HIS A 46 -11.12 -3.20 6.42
CA HIS A 46 -10.66 -2.81 7.74
C HIS A 46 -10.08 -1.40 7.71
N THR A 47 -9.86 -0.84 8.89
CA THR A 47 -9.27 0.48 9.08
C THR A 47 -7.79 0.32 9.42
N VAL A 48 -6.93 0.80 8.52
CA VAL A 48 -5.47 0.77 8.69
C VAL A 48 -5.03 2.05 9.40
N ASP A 49 -4.18 1.91 10.42
CA ASP A 49 -3.58 3.01 11.17
C ASP A 49 -2.14 3.24 10.71
N PHE A 50 -1.92 4.34 9.98
CA PHE A 50 -0.63 4.72 9.40
C PHE A 50 0.27 5.46 10.41
N GLU A 51 -0.23 5.83 11.59
CA GLU A 51 0.53 6.61 12.56
C GLU A 51 1.82 5.93 13.03
N PRO A 52 1.82 4.62 13.40
CA PRO A 52 3.04 3.94 13.84
C PRO A 52 4.12 3.93 12.75
N PHE A 53 3.74 3.72 11.49
CA PHE A 53 4.67 3.80 10.36
C PHE A 53 5.24 5.23 10.23
N LEU A 54 4.37 6.24 10.12
CA LEU A 54 4.78 7.63 9.88
C LEU A 54 5.66 8.20 10.98
N ARG A 55 5.40 7.85 12.25
CA ARG A 55 6.19 8.33 13.39
C ARG A 55 7.57 7.69 13.50
N ASN A 56 7.74 6.47 12.96
CA ASN A 56 9.02 5.77 12.98
C ASN A 56 9.81 5.92 11.67
N ALA A 57 9.14 6.35 10.60
CA ALA A 57 9.76 6.61 9.31
C ALA A 57 10.92 7.60 9.46
N LYS A 58 12.02 7.31 8.76
CA LYS A 58 13.22 8.18 8.74
C LYS A 58 13.39 8.90 7.42
N ASN A 59 12.77 8.40 6.37
CA ASN A 59 12.82 8.96 5.04
C ASN A 59 11.90 10.21 4.96
N PRO A 60 12.42 11.39 4.52
CA PRO A 60 11.62 12.58 4.26
C PRO A 60 10.40 12.34 3.36
N ALA A 61 10.49 11.37 2.44
CA ALA A 61 9.38 11.00 1.56
C ALA A 61 8.16 10.49 2.35
N ALA A 62 8.36 9.82 3.49
CA ALA A 62 7.28 9.35 4.35
C ALA A 62 6.95 10.36 5.47
N THR A 63 7.95 10.96 6.12
CA THR A 63 7.71 11.85 7.27
C THR A 63 6.98 13.14 6.90
N GLN A 64 7.02 13.58 5.64
CA GLN A 64 6.20 14.70 5.18
C GLN A 64 4.70 14.47 5.36
N TYR A 65 4.25 13.21 5.40
CA TYR A 65 2.85 12.85 5.62
C TYR A 65 2.45 12.86 7.10
N LEU A 66 3.34 13.24 8.02
CA LEU A 66 2.96 13.72 9.37
C LEU A 66 2.23 15.07 9.30
N ASP A 67 2.31 15.78 8.16
CA ASP A 67 1.38 16.86 7.88
C ASP A 67 0.03 16.26 7.44
N MET A 68 -1.01 16.50 8.26
CA MET A 68 -2.35 16.01 8.02
C MET A 68 -2.94 16.46 6.69
N GLN A 69 -2.60 17.66 6.19
CA GLN A 69 -3.06 18.13 4.89
C GLN A 69 -2.48 17.30 3.76
N LYS A 70 -1.21 16.89 3.88
CA LYS A 70 -0.57 15.97 2.92
C LYS A 70 -1.11 14.55 3.05
N PHE A 71 -1.30 14.06 4.28
CA PHE A 71 -1.85 12.72 4.51
C PHE A 71 -3.24 12.54 3.89
N LYS A 72 -4.10 13.57 3.96
CA LYS A 72 -5.45 13.52 3.38
C LYS A 72 -5.49 13.55 1.86
N GLN A 73 -4.36 13.75 1.17
CA GLN A 73 -4.28 13.79 -0.29
C GLN A 73 -4.08 12.41 -0.92
N PHE A 74 -4.28 11.33 -0.17
CA PHE A 74 -4.27 9.99 -0.73
C PHE A 74 -5.29 9.84 -1.85
N ARG A 75 -4.99 8.94 -2.78
CA ARG A 75 -5.88 8.59 -3.88
C ARG A 75 -5.82 7.10 -4.16
N LEU A 76 -6.84 6.60 -4.84
CA LEU A 76 -6.80 5.27 -5.44
C LEU A 76 -6.28 5.37 -6.87
N ALA A 77 -5.26 4.58 -7.18
CA ALA A 77 -4.67 4.49 -8.50
C ALA A 77 -4.37 3.01 -8.82
N TYR A 78 -4.98 2.47 -9.88
CA TYR A 78 -4.76 1.09 -10.34
C TYR A 78 -4.86 0.05 -9.22
N GLY A 79 -5.95 0.07 -8.44
CA GLY A 79 -6.17 -0.89 -7.35
C GLY A 79 -5.31 -0.66 -6.09
N ASN A 80 -4.50 0.41 -6.05
CA ASN A 80 -3.59 0.70 -4.95
C ASN A 80 -3.90 2.03 -4.28
N LEU A 81 -3.46 2.16 -3.02
CA LEU A 81 -3.47 3.40 -2.26
C LEU A 81 -2.16 4.15 -2.51
N ASP A 82 -2.28 5.42 -2.91
CA ASP A 82 -1.16 6.22 -3.39
C ASP A 82 -1.17 7.64 -2.81
N TRP A 83 0.02 8.15 -2.51
CA TRP A 83 0.27 9.55 -2.20
C TRP A 83 1.33 10.13 -3.14
N ASN A 84 0.97 11.24 -3.79
CA ASN A 84 1.84 12.06 -4.63
C ASN A 84 2.73 11.25 -5.60
N ASP A 85 2.13 10.60 -6.59
CA ASP A 85 2.85 9.87 -7.65
C ASP A 85 3.82 8.79 -7.13
N TYR A 86 3.33 7.95 -6.22
CA TYR A 86 4.06 6.85 -5.58
C TYR A 86 5.20 7.28 -4.64
N GLU A 87 5.17 8.51 -4.11
CA GLU A 87 6.11 8.95 -3.08
C GLU A 87 5.95 8.16 -1.77
N MET A 88 4.71 7.79 -1.43
CA MET A 88 4.44 6.86 -0.34
C MET A 88 3.45 5.81 -0.83
N CYS A 89 3.93 4.57 -0.90
CA CYS A 89 3.18 3.41 -1.36
C CYS A 89 3.43 2.24 -0.40
N PHE A 90 2.42 1.38 -0.27
CA PHE A 90 2.44 0.20 0.58
C PHE A 90 2.11 -1.02 -0.27
N ALA A 91 2.67 -2.18 0.07
CA ALA A 91 2.27 -3.41 -0.59
C ALA A 91 0.79 -3.70 -0.26
N ILE A 92 0.04 -4.17 -1.24
CA ILE A 92 -1.37 -4.49 -1.03
C ILE A 92 -1.54 -5.62 -0.01
N GLU A 93 -0.57 -6.53 0.10
CA GLU A 93 -0.55 -7.60 1.10
C GLU A 93 -0.47 -7.05 2.53
N ASP A 94 0.43 -6.07 2.78
CA ASP A 94 0.56 -5.42 4.10
C ASP A 94 -0.73 -4.70 4.46
N LEU A 95 -1.32 -3.98 3.49
CA LEU A 95 -2.60 -3.32 3.69
C LEU A 95 -3.71 -4.34 3.93
N TYR A 96 -3.74 -5.45 3.20
CA TYR A 96 -4.78 -6.50 3.32
C TYR A 96 -4.70 -7.27 4.65
N ASN A 97 -3.49 -7.52 5.13
CA ASN A 97 -3.25 -8.17 6.42
C ASN A 97 -3.31 -7.20 7.61
N ASN A 98 -3.37 -5.89 7.33
CA ASN A 98 -3.28 -4.83 8.33
C ASN A 98 -1.96 -4.89 9.12
N ASP A 99 -0.87 -5.16 8.41
CA ASP A 99 0.49 -5.39 8.94
C ASP A 99 1.50 -4.48 8.22
N ILE A 100 1.24 -3.18 8.23
CA ILE A 100 2.20 -2.22 7.66
C ILE A 100 3.44 -2.16 8.56
N GLU A 101 4.59 -2.59 8.03
CA GLU A 101 5.82 -2.66 8.81
C GLU A 101 6.23 -1.29 9.35
N VAL A 102 6.54 -1.23 10.65
CA VAL A 102 7.26 -0.09 11.22
C VAL A 102 8.68 -0.13 10.65
N GLU A 103 9.10 0.91 9.92
CA GLU A 103 10.47 0.98 9.41
C GLU A 103 11.47 1.02 10.59
N LEU A 104 11.95 -0.16 10.99
CA LEU A 104 12.91 -0.27 12.08
C LEU A 104 14.23 0.33 11.63
N SER A 105 14.59 1.43 12.30
CA SER A 105 15.96 1.89 12.47
C SER A 105 16.98 0.75 12.48
N ALA A 106 18.11 0.88 11.77
CA ALA A 106 19.21 -0.07 11.86
C ALA A 106 19.72 -0.30 13.31
N LYS A 107 19.53 0.68 14.21
CA LYS A 107 19.83 0.53 15.65
C LYS A 107 18.81 -0.37 16.35
N ASP A 108 17.57 -0.37 15.91
CA ASP A 108 16.48 -1.12 16.54
C ASP A 108 16.52 -2.58 16.07
N LYS A 109 16.83 -2.83 14.78
CA LYS A 109 17.09 -4.19 14.25
C LYS A 109 18.22 -4.90 15.01
N ARG A 110 19.34 -4.21 15.26
CA ARG A 110 20.48 -4.77 16.02
C ARG A 110 20.16 -5.00 17.49
N THR A 111 19.25 -4.21 18.06
CA THR A 111 18.78 -4.39 19.45
C THR A 111 17.85 -5.60 19.55
N LEU A 112 16.91 -5.75 18.60
CA LEU A 112 16.00 -6.89 18.54
C LEU A 112 16.73 -8.21 18.30
N GLU A 113 17.73 -8.22 17.42
CA GLU A 113 18.57 -9.41 17.16
C GLU A 113 19.37 -9.83 18.41
N LYS A 114 19.88 -8.86 19.18
CA LYS A 114 20.53 -9.15 20.47
C LYS A 114 19.54 -9.70 21.51
N MET A 115 18.32 -9.15 21.56
CA MET A 115 17.28 -9.61 22.49
C MET A 115 16.77 -11.01 22.12
N SER A 116 16.60 -11.31 20.83
CA SER A 116 16.17 -12.63 20.36
C SER A 116 17.23 -13.71 20.64
N GLN A 117 18.52 -13.41 20.43
CA GLN A 117 19.61 -14.33 20.77
C GLN A 117 19.73 -14.59 22.27
N GLN A 118 19.35 -13.63 23.12
CA GLN A 118 19.41 -13.77 24.58
C GLN A 118 18.23 -14.59 25.15
N LEU A 119 17.09 -14.65 24.45
CA LEU A 119 15.93 -15.47 24.84
C LEU A 119 16.04 -16.94 24.43
N LEU A 120 16.97 -17.28 23.53
CA LEU A 120 17.26 -18.66 23.12
C LEU A 120 18.22 -19.40 24.07
N HIS A 121 18.64 -18.78 25.17
CA HIS A 121 19.50 -19.34 26.20
C HIS A 121 18.79 -19.32 27.56
#